data_AF-X8DHQ2-F1
#
_entry.id   AF-X8DHQ2-F1
#
_cell.length_a   1.000
_cell.length_b   1.000
_cell.length_c   1.000
_cell.angle_alpha   90.00
_cell.angle_beta   90.00
_cell.angle_gamma   90.00
#
_symmetry.space_group_name_H-M   'P 1'
#
loop_
_entity.id
_entity.type
_entity.pdbx_description
1 polymer ?
#
loop_
_entity_poly.entity_id
_entity_poly.type
_entity_poly.pdbx_seq_one_letter_code
_entity_poly.pdbx_strand_id
1 'polypeptide(L)'
;MRVQELVVERVVSNIDLSVSLLELFRSGMAGYVELVDERPNLVRFLLGVQYANATSLIESGRPLSDAIAQLVGSVFSSRGGNADHIEYVIDAMLASTGIAVLRWFDEPVISKETLVDELVVYVWGGLAASAKARGVELNPDDPILLPTD
;
A
#
# COMPACT_ATOMS: atom_id res chain seq x y z
N MET A 1 8.32 -15.41 -15.08
CA MET A 1 8.92 -14.90 -13.84
C MET A 1 8.70 -13.40 -13.83
N ARG A 2 7.69 -12.99 -13.08
CA ARG A 2 6.86 -11.81 -13.35
C ARG A 2 7.37 -10.66 -12.50
N VAL A 3 7.44 -9.44 -13.04
CA VAL A 3 7.82 -8.23 -12.26
C VAL A 3 7.03 -8.12 -10.94
N GLN A 4 5.80 -8.65 -10.91
CA GLN A 4 4.98 -8.79 -9.71
C GLN A 4 5.59 -9.69 -8.63
N GLU A 5 6.18 -10.83 -8.98
CA GLU A 5 6.88 -11.68 -8.00
C GLU A 5 8.07 -10.90 -7.41
N LEU A 6 8.80 -10.14 -8.23
CA LEU A 6 9.89 -9.29 -7.74
C LEU A 6 9.40 -8.14 -6.85
N VAL A 7 8.25 -7.52 -7.14
CA VAL A 7 7.67 -6.47 -6.29
C VAL A 7 7.15 -7.06 -4.99
N VAL A 8 6.39 -8.16 -5.05
CA VAL A 8 5.86 -8.84 -3.87
C VAL A 8 6.99 -9.39 -3.00
N GLU A 9 7.98 -10.07 -3.59
CA GLU A 9 9.14 -10.62 -2.88
C GLU A 9 9.97 -9.51 -2.24
N ARG A 10 10.16 -8.36 -2.91
CA ARG A 10 10.93 -7.22 -2.38
C ARG A 10 10.16 -6.42 -1.33
N VAL A 11 8.84 -6.39 -1.40
CA VAL A 11 7.98 -5.81 -0.36
C VAL A 11 7.95 -6.73 0.86
N VAL A 12 7.72 -8.04 0.67
CA VAL A 12 7.65 -9.04 1.75
C VAL A 12 9.00 -9.24 2.45
N SER A 13 10.12 -9.25 1.72
CA SER A 13 11.46 -9.46 2.32
C SER A 13 11.97 -8.28 3.15
N ASN A 14 11.34 -7.11 3.04
CA ASN A 14 11.67 -5.92 3.83
C ASN A 14 10.65 -5.65 4.95
N ILE A 15 9.69 -6.56 5.18
CA ILE A 15 8.79 -6.45 6.32
C ILE A 15 9.58 -6.80 7.58
N ASP A 16 10.13 -5.78 8.23
CA ASP A 16 10.64 -5.89 9.58
C ASP A 16 9.46 -5.91 10.56
N LEU A 17 9.11 -7.08 11.07
CA LEU A 17 8.02 -7.23 12.04
C LEU A 17 8.34 -6.63 13.41
N SER A 18 9.57 -6.15 13.64
CA SER A 18 9.97 -5.45 14.86
C SER A 18 9.65 -3.96 14.83
N VAL A 19 9.26 -3.40 13.68
CA VAL A 19 8.88 -2.00 13.55
C VAL A 19 7.40 -1.77 13.85
N SER A 20 7.05 -0.52 14.15
CA SER A 20 5.66 -0.12 14.38
C SER A 20 4.82 -0.21 13.09
N LEU A 21 3.50 -0.27 13.23
CA LEU A 21 2.58 -0.24 12.09
C LEU A 21 2.88 0.94 11.15
N LEU A 22 3.11 2.14 11.69
CA LEU A 22 3.38 3.32 10.87
C LEU A 22 4.72 3.20 10.11
N GLU A 23 5.75 2.65 10.75
CA GLU A 23 7.06 2.45 10.11
C GLU A 23 7.04 1.38 9.03
N LEU A 24 6.17 0.37 9.15
CA LEU A 24 5.90 -0.58 8.07
C LEU A 24 5.33 0.13 6.84
N PHE A 25 4.31 0.96 7.03
CA PHE A 25 3.70 1.74 5.94
C PHE A 25 4.73 2.68 5.30
N ARG A 26 5.55 3.35 6.11
CA ARG A 26 6.64 4.21 5.65
C ARG A 26 7.66 3.44 4.81
N SER A 27 8.10 2.28 5.27
CA SER A 27 9.08 1.44 4.57
C SER A 27 8.53 0.90 3.25
N GLY A 28 7.27 0.43 3.24
CA GLY A 28 6.59 -0.03 2.03
C GLY A 28 6.42 1.09 1.00
N MET A 29 6.00 2.28 1.45
CA MET A 29 5.84 3.46 0.59
C MET A 29 7.18 3.91 0.00
N ALA A 30 8.22 3.98 0.82
CA ALA A 30 9.57 4.32 0.37
C ALA A 30 10.08 3.33 -0.69
N GLY A 31 9.89 2.02 -0.47
CA GLY A 31 10.26 0.98 -1.43
C GLY A 31 9.51 1.11 -2.77
N TYR A 32 8.24 1.49 -2.75
CA TYR A 32 7.46 1.74 -3.97
C TYR A 32 7.97 2.97 -4.74
N VAL A 33 8.17 4.09 -4.05
CA VAL A 33 8.69 5.33 -4.67
C VAL A 33 10.10 5.11 -5.24
N GLU A 34 10.95 4.37 -4.53
CA GLU A 34 12.30 4.04 -5.01
C GLU A 34 12.26 3.19 -6.27
N LEU A 35 11.41 2.16 -6.32
CA LEU A 35 11.24 1.33 -7.51
C LEU A 35 10.80 2.16 -8.73
N VAL A 36 9.93 3.14 -8.51
CA VAL A 36 9.43 4.02 -9.56
C VAL A 36 10.53 4.91 -10.12
N ASP A 37 11.38 5.43 -9.24
CA ASP A 37 12.52 6.26 -9.63
C ASP A 37 13.65 5.46 -10.31
N GLU A 38 13.97 4.27 -9.80
CA GLU A 38 15.03 3.41 -10.35
C GLU A 38 14.71 2.89 -11.76
N ARG A 39 13.42 2.72 -12.10
CA ARG A 39 12.99 2.08 -13.34
C ARG A 39 11.89 2.86 -14.08
N PRO A 40 12.17 4.10 -14.53
CA PRO A 40 11.17 4.99 -15.14
C PRO A 40 10.52 4.39 -16.40
N ASN A 41 11.27 3.62 -17.20
CA ASN A 41 10.76 2.99 -18.41
C ASN A 41 9.89 1.76 -18.12
N LEU A 42 10.17 1.02 -17.05
CA LEU A 42 9.33 -0.09 -16.61
C LEU A 42 8.02 0.45 -16.05
N VAL A 43 8.06 1.54 -15.31
CA VAL A 43 6.86 2.21 -14.80
C VAL A 43 6.04 2.83 -15.91
N ARG A 44 6.64 3.55 -16.87
CA ARG A 44 5.93 4.01 -18.07
C ARG A 44 5.34 2.87 -18.90
N PHE A 45 6.04 1.73 -18.99
CA PHE A 45 5.51 0.55 -19.67
C PHE A 45 4.30 -0.02 -18.92
N LEU A 46 4.41 -0.20 -17.60
CA LEU A 46 3.30 -0.65 -16.77
C LEU A 46 2.14 0.33 -16.87
N LEU A 47 2.35 1.63 -16.67
CA LEU A 47 1.35 2.70 -16.82
C LEU A 47 0.75 2.79 -18.24
N GLY A 48 1.55 2.60 -19.28
CA GLY A 48 1.08 2.58 -20.66
C GLY A 48 0.13 1.40 -20.93
N VAL A 49 0.42 0.23 -20.34
CA VAL A 49 -0.49 -0.92 -20.34
C VAL A 49 -1.73 -0.67 -19.46
N GLN A 50 -1.55 0.03 -18.33
CA GLN A 50 -2.60 0.43 -17.39
C GLN A 50 -3.66 1.36 -18.03
N TYR A 51 -3.23 2.37 -18.80
CA TYR A 51 -4.12 3.30 -19.50
C TYR A 51 -4.73 2.70 -20.78
N ALA A 52 -4.05 1.76 -21.43
CA ALA A 52 -4.56 1.11 -22.63
C ALA A 52 -5.68 0.10 -22.34
N ASN A 53 -5.76 -0.45 -21.12
CA ASN A 53 -6.78 -1.44 -20.77
C ASN A 53 -7.03 -1.52 -19.24
N ALA A 54 -7.81 -0.58 -18.70
CA ALA A 54 -8.11 -0.46 -17.26
C ALA A 54 -8.60 -1.77 -16.59
N THR A 55 -9.25 -2.66 -17.35
CA THR A 55 -9.71 -3.97 -16.88
C THR A 55 -8.55 -4.92 -16.55
N SER A 56 -7.49 -4.92 -17.37
CA SER A 56 -6.29 -5.76 -17.15
C SER A 56 -5.50 -5.34 -15.90
N LEU A 57 -5.71 -4.10 -15.46
CA LEU A 57 -5.14 -3.50 -14.28
C LEU A 57 -5.84 -3.97 -13.00
N ILE A 58 -7.16 -3.93 -13.04
CA ILE A 58 -8.02 -4.44 -11.96
C ILE A 58 -7.74 -5.93 -11.75
N GLU A 59 -7.45 -6.69 -12.81
CA GLU A 59 -7.09 -8.11 -12.73
C GLU A 59 -5.65 -8.34 -12.25
N SER A 60 -4.70 -7.48 -12.59
CA SER A 60 -3.29 -7.63 -12.20
C SER A 60 -2.95 -7.02 -10.83
N GLY A 61 -3.65 -5.98 -10.40
CA GLY A 61 -3.54 -5.37 -9.07
C GLY A 61 -4.39 -6.06 -8.01
N ARG A 62 -5.43 -6.80 -8.42
CA ARG A 62 -6.30 -7.57 -7.52
C ARG A 62 -5.53 -8.45 -6.53
N PRO A 63 -4.53 -9.25 -6.94
CA PRO A 63 -3.84 -10.11 -6.01
C PRO A 63 -3.11 -9.35 -4.89
N LEU A 64 -2.56 -8.17 -5.18
CA LEU A 64 -1.91 -7.32 -4.18
C LEU A 64 -2.95 -6.64 -3.28
N SER A 65 -4.00 -6.08 -3.87
CA SER A 65 -5.10 -5.47 -3.11
C SER A 65 -5.79 -6.48 -2.20
N ASP A 66 -6.14 -7.65 -2.73
CA ASP A 66 -6.76 -8.76 -1.99
C ASP A 66 -5.86 -9.24 -0.85
N ALA A 67 -4.55 -9.34 -1.05
CA ALA A 67 -3.60 -9.74 -0.01
C ALA A 67 -3.52 -8.68 1.11
N ILE A 68 -3.45 -7.40 0.76
CA ILE A 68 -3.45 -6.30 1.73
C ILE A 68 -4.80 -6.23 2.47
N ALA A 69 -5.91 -6.39 1.75
CA ALA A 69 -7.25 -6.44 2.32
C ALA A 69 -7.43 -7.62 3.29
N GLN A 70 -6.92 -8.81 2.95
CA GLN A 70 -6.91 -9.96 3.85
C GLN A 70 -6.09 -9.70 5.11
N LEU A 71 -4.89 -9.11 4.97
CA LEU A 71 -4.04 -8.77 6.10
C LEU A 71 -4.74 -7.76 7.04
N VAL A 72 -5.22 -6.65 6.49
CA VAL A 72 -5.91 -5.60 7.25
C VAL A 72 -7.20 -6.14 7.88
N GLY A 73 -7.98 -6.92 7.12
CA GLY A 73 -9.19 -7.56 7.61
C GLY A 73 -8.91 -8.54 8.76
N SER A 74 -7.81 -9.28 8.70
CA SER A 74 -7.36 -10.16 9.79
C SER A 74 -6.98 -9.37 11.04
N VAL A 75 -6.26 -8.25 10.88
CA VAL A 75 -5.92 -7.34 11.99
C VAL A 75 -7.18 -6.73 12.62
N PHE A 76 -8.17 -6.35 11.81
CA PHE A 76 -9.41 -5.77 12.34
C PHE A 76 -10.23 -6.82 13.09
N SER A 77 -10.35 -8.02 12.52
CA SER A 77 -11.09 -9.13 13.12
C SER A 77 -10.44 -9.60 14.43
N SER A 78 -9.11 -9.70 14.50
CA SER A 78 -8.39 -10.11 15.72
C SER A 78 -8.55 -9.10 16.86
N ARG A 79 -8.82 -7.84 16.54
CA ARG A 79 -9.13 -6.76 17.49
C ARG A 79 -10.64 -6.60 17.77
N GLY A 80 -11.47 -7.54 17.31
CA GLY A 80 -12.92 -7.53 17.55
C GLY A 80 -13.69 -6.54 16.67
N GLY A 81 -13.08 -6.03 15.60
CA GLY A 81 -13.69 -5.09 14.67
C GLY A 81 -14.38 -5.73 13.47
N ASN A 82 -15.10 -4.91 12.72
CA ASN A 82 -15.74 -5.30 11.47
C ASN A 82 -14.74 -5.25 10.30
N ALA A 83 -14.49 -6.39 9.64
CA ALA A 83 -13.64 -6.50 8.46
C ALA A 83 -14.41 -6.52 7.12
N ASP A 84 -15.73 -6.45 7.15
CA ASP A 84 -16.58 -6.52 5.96
C ASP A 84 -16.22 -5.41 4.97
N HIS A 85 -16.14 -5.79 3.70
CA HIS A 85 -15.96 -4.89 2.56
C HIS A 85 -14.71 -4.00 2.66
N ILE A 86 -13.68 -4.44 3.39
CA ILE A 86 -12.44 -3.68 3.58
C ILE A 86 -11.66 -3.52 2.27
N GLU A 87 -11.85 -4.43 1.30
CA GLU A 87 -11.24 -4.39 -0.03
C GLU A 87 -11.45 -3.05 -0.74
N TYR A 88 -12.63 -2.42 -0.60
CA TYR A 88 -12.90 -1.13 -1.24
C TYR A 88 -12.11 0.03 -0.62
N VAL A 89 -11.80 -0.05 0.67
CA VAL A 89 -10.95 0.94 1.35
C VAL A 89 -9.51 0.79 0.88
N ILE A 90 -9.04 -0.45 0.79
CA ILE A 90 -7.69 -0.76 0.31
C ILE A 90 -7.51 -0.36 -1.16
N ASP A 91 -8.48 -0.68 -2.02
CA ASP A 91 -8.49 -0.26 -3.42
C ASP A 91 -8.37 1.26 -3.56
N ALA A 92 -9.14 2.02 -2.77
CA ALA A 92 -9.10 3.48 -2.79
C ALA A 92 -7.72 4.04 -2.35
N MET A 93 -7.11 3.45 -1.32
CA MET A 93 -5.78 3.84 -0.84
C MET A 93 -4.70 3.56 -1.89
N LEU A 94 -4.72 2.37 -2.51
CA LEU A 94 -3.77 2.00 -3.56
C LEU A 94 -3.93 2.90 -4.79
N ALA A 95 -5.16 3.15 -5.22
CA ALA A 95 -5.43 4.00 -6.38
C ALA A 95 -4.96 5.45 -6.17
N SER A 96 -5.30 6.05 -5.02
CA SER A 96 -4.87 7.42 -4.70
C SER A 96 -3.35 7.54 -4.55
N THR A 97 -2.70 6.55 -3.95
CA THR A 97 -1.22 6.47 -3.86
C THR A 97 -0.59 6.41 -5.26
N GLY A 98 -1.09 5.52 -6.13
CA GLY A 98 -0.58 5.39 -7.50
C GLY A 98 -0.72 6.68 -8.32
N ILE A 99 -1.84 7.39 -8.19
CA ILE A 99 -2.06 8.68 -8.86
C ILE A 99 -1.08 9.75 -8.36
N ALA A 100 -0.84 9.84 -7.05
CA ALA A 100 0.08 10.82 -6.49
C ALA A 100 1.54 10.56 -6.93
N VAL A 101 1.95 9.29 -6.93
CA VAL A 101 3.29 8.89 -7.40
C VAL A 101 3.44 9.10 -8.90
N LEU A 102 2.39 8.86 -9.70
CA LEU A 102 2.40 9.18 -11.14
C LEU A 102 2.62 10.68 -11.38
N ARG A 103 1.88 11.53 -10.66
CA ARG A 103 2.06 12.98 -10.75
C ARG A 103 3.49 13.40 -10.41
N TRP A 104 4.03 12.87 -9.31
CA TRP A 104 5.41 13.14 -8.92
C TRP A 104 6.42 12.64 -9.95
N PHE A 105 6.19 11.45 -10.51
CA PHE A 105 7.06 10.88 -11.53
C PHE A 105 7.11 11.71 -12.81
N ASP A 106 5.96 12.26 -13.23
CA ASP A 106 5.89 13.14 -14.41
C ASP A 106 6.50 14.52 -14.13
N GLU A 107 6.32 15.06 -12.92
CA GLU A 107 6.84 16.37 -12.51
C GLU A 107 7.33 16.35 -11.05
N PRO A 108 8.59 15.95 -10.77
CA PRO A 108 9.10 15.74 -9.42
C PRO A 108 9.49 17.06 -8.76
N VAL A 109 8.49 17.87 -8.41
CA VAL A 109 8.67 19.18 -7.74
C VAL A 109 9.04 19.09 -6.26
N ILE A 110 8.88 17.91 -5.64
CA ILE A 110 9.26 17.61 -4.26
C ILE A 110 10.22 16.42 -4.21
N SER A 111 10.99 16.25 -3.12
CA SER A 111 11.86 15.08 -2.95
C SER A 111 11.06 13.79 -2.77
N LYS A 112 11.71 12.64 -2.99
CA LYS A 112 11.13 11.33 -2.67
C LYS A 112 10.70 11.24 -1.21
N GLU A 113 11.55 11.70 -0.29
CA GLU A 113 11.24 11.63 1.15
C GLU A 113 10.00 12.46 1.47
N THR A 114 9.90 13.66 0.90
CA THR A 114 8.73 14.54 1.07
C THR A 114 7.46 13.87 0.53
N LEU A 115 7.54 13.22 -0.63
CA LEU A 115 6.40 12.48 -1.19
C LEU A 115 5.98 11.32 -0.28
N VAL A 116 6.95 10.55 0.23
CA VAL A 116 6.69 9.44 1.16
C VAL A 116 6.01 9.96 2.42
N ASP A 117 6.50 11.06 3.01
CA ASP A 117 5.90 11.65 4.20
C ASP A 117 4.42 12.03 3.99
N GLU A 118 4.11 12.72 2.89
CA GLU A 118 2.73 13.10 2.54
C GLU A 118 1.82 11.88 2.36
N LEU A 119 2.29 10.85 1.63
CA LEU A 119 1.50 9.67 1.34
C LEU A 119 1.30 8.77 2.57
N VAL A 120 2.30 8.67 3.44
CA VAL A 120 2.19 7.93 4.71
C VAL A 120 1.12 8.58 5.60
N VAL A 121 1.14 9.90 5.75
CA VAL A 121 0.12 10.62 6.55
C VAL A 121 -1.27 10.38 5.98
N TYR A 122 -1.44 10.49 4.66
CA TYR A 122 -2.72 10.28 3.99
C TYR A 122 -3.25 8.84 4.15
N VAL A 123 -2.43 7.83 3.83
CA VAL A 123 -2.83 6.42 3.91
C VAL A 123 -3.10 6.01 5.35
N TRP A 124 -2.22 6.39 6.28
CA TRP A 124 -2.41 6.12 7.71
C TRP A 124 -3.68 6.78 8.25
N GLY A 125 -3.91 8.05 7.92
CA GLY A 125 -5.10 8.78 8.35
C GLY A 125 -6.38 8.12 7.86
N GLY A 126 -6.41 7.69 6.59
CA GLY A 126 -7.53 6.94 6.02
C GLY A 126 -7.74 5.60 6.72
N LEU A 127 -6.67 4.88 7.03
CA LEU A 127 -6.73 3.56 7.65
C LEU A 127 -7.19 3.65 9.11
N ALA A 128 -6.63 4.56 9.90
CA ALA A 128 -7.01 4.80 11.27
C ALA A 128 -8.49 5.24 11.38
N ALA A 129 -8.95 6.13 10.49
CA ALA A 129 -10.35 6.52 10.44
C ALA A 129 -11.26 5.35 10.04
N SER A 130 -10.85 4.55 9.06
CA SER A 130 -11.56 3.35 8.62
C SER A 130 -11.69 2.31 9.73
N ALA A 131 -10.60 2.07 10.47
CA ALA A 131 -10.53 1.18 11.62
C ALA A 131 -11.47 1.64 12.73
N LYS A 132 -11.42 2.92 13.08
CA LYS A 132 -12.27 3.51 14.12
C LYS A 132 -13.75 3.36 13.79
N ALA A 133 -14.14 3.59 12.53
CA ALA A 133 -15.51 3.38 12.07
C ALA A 133 -15.97 1.91 12.15
N ARG A 134 -15.02 0.98 12.24
CA ARG A 134 -15.22 -0.48 12.33
C ARG A 134 -15.02 -1.03 13.73
N GLY A 135 -14.91 -0.18 14.74
CA GLY A 135 -14.75 -0.59 16.14
C GLY A 135 -13.32 -0.95 16.54
N VAL A 136 -12.32 -0.63 15.72
CA VAL A 136 -10.90 -0.88 15.99
C VAL A 136 -10.18 0.44 16.24
N GLU A 137 -9.45 0.53 17.35
CA GLU A 137 -8.49 1.60 17.55
C GLU A 137 -7.10 1.11 17.13
N LEU A 138 -6.51 1.79 16.16
CA LEU A 138 -5.13 1.55 15.73
C LEU A 138 -4.24 2.62 16.35
N ASN A 139 -3.19 2.18 17.04
CA ASN A 139 -2.13 3.07 17.46
C ASN A 139 -0.96 2.96 16.47
N PRO A 140 -0.42 4.07 15.94
CA PRO A 140 0.71 4.04 15.00
C PRO A 140 1.95 3.33 15.56
N ASP A 141 2.11 3.33 16.88
CA ASP A 141 3.24 2.75 17.58
C ASP A 141 3.01 1.27 17.97
N ASP A 142 1.84 0.70 17.65
CA ASP A 142 1.58 -0.71 17.92
C ASP A 142 2.54 -1.59 17.10
N PRO A 143 3.04 -2.69 17.69
CA PRO A 143 3.76 -3.71 16.92
C PRO A 143 2.80 -4.43 15.96
N ILE A 144 3.36 -5.01 14.91
CA ILE A 144 2.62 -5.87 13.99
C ILE A 144 2.31 -7.19 14.72
N LEU A 145 1.09 -7.30 15.24
CA LEU A 145 0.58 -8.55 15.79
C LEU A 145 -0.07 -9.36 14.67
N LEU A 146 0.68 -10.28 14.07
CA LEU A 146 0.10 -11.31 13.23
C LEU A 146 -0.65 -12.31 14.12
N PRO A 147 -1.82 -12.83 13.68
CA PRO A 147 -2.43 -13.96 14.36
C PRO A 147 -1.42 -15.12 14.37
N THR A 148 -1.06 -15.60 15.55
CA THR A 148 -0.41 -16.91 15.69
C THR A 148 -1.47 -17.97 15.48
N ASP A 149 -1.25 -18.86 14.51
CA ASP A 149 -2.01 -20.10 14.33
C ASP A 149 -2.09 -20.92 15.64
#